data_AF-A0A2G9XQX2-F1
#
_entry.id   AF-A0A2G9XQX2-F1
#
_cell.length_a   1.000
_cell.length_b   1.000
_cell.length_c   1.000
_cell.angle_alpha   90.00
_cell.angle_beta   90.00
_cell.angle_gamma   90.00
#
_symmetry.space_group_name_H-M   'P 1'
#
loop_
_entity.id
_entity.type
_entity.pdbx_description
1 polymer ?
#
loop_
_entity_poly.entity_id
_entity_poly.type
_entity_poly.pdbx_seq_one_letter_code
_entity_poly.pdbx_strand_id
1 'polypeptide(L)'
;MPEFNFTYDDVPMLIEHLHALMPEKSRHVSPIPYEPALVQADYDDETIEMGKYRFRNDKCMQCHPVSFTGELPEGKQLEDLSINLMTSKSRLRFEWIKNFMRDPNTYAGVGTKMPYVFYTPDRVPRIPDPEAWLTRTTLFLMFMEKVPEAVLEEEKQREVEEFDFSNY
;
A
#
# COMPACT_ATOMS: atom_id res chain seq x y z
N MET A 1 8.14 -8.98 -25.24
CA MET A 1 7.43 -7.82 -25.83
C MET A 1 8.49 -6.89 -26.39
N PRO A 2 8.31 -6.28 -27.56
CA PRO A 2 9.28 -5.32 -28.09
C PRO A 2 9.39 -4.09 -27.18
N GLU A 3 10.58 -3.47 -27.14
CA GLU A 3 10.80 -2.19 -26.45
C GLU A 3 10.48 -1.06 -27.41
N PHE A 4 9.41 -0.30 -27.11
CA PHE A 4 8.92 0.77 -27.98
C PHE A 4 9.61 2.12 -27.76
N ASN A 5 10.48 2.25 -26.75
CA ASN A 5 11.26 3.46 -26.44
C ASN A 5 10.44 4.76 -26.34
N PHE A 6 9.19 4.68 -25.85
CA PHE A 6 8.36 5.87 -25.61
C PHE A 6 8.96 6.76 -24.52
N THR A 7 8.93 8.07 -24.73
CA THR A 7 9.22 9.05 -23.69
C THR A 7 8.06 9.14 -22.70
N TYR A 8 8.26 9.83 -21.56
CA TYR A 8 7.19 10.05 -20.58
C TYR A 8 5.99 10.78 -21.20
N ASP A 9 6.23 11.71 -22.13
CA ASP A 9 5.19 12.49 -22.79
C ASP A 9 4.48 11.70 -23.90
N ASP A 10 5.15 10.73 -24.53
CA ASP A 10 4.58 9.89 -25.58
C ASP A 10 3.49 8.94 -25.06
N VAL A 11 3.66 8.47 -23.82
CA VAL A 11 2.77 7.46 -23.23
C VAL A 11 1.34 8.01 -23.04
N PRO A 12 1.11 9.18 -22.41
CA PRO A 12 -0.21 9.81 -22.34
C PRO A 12 -0.83 10.04 -23.73
N MET A 13 -0.05 10.57 -24.69
CA MET A 13 -0.55 10.84 -26.05
C MET A 13 -1.03 9.56 -26.74
N LEU A 14 -0.28 8.47 -26.63
CA LEU A 14 -0.66 7.19 -27.20
C LEU A 14 -1.92 6.64 -26.51
N ILE A 15 -2.00 6.72 -25.19
CA ILE A 15 -3.15 6.24 -24.43
C ILE A 15 -4.41 7.03 -24.79
N GLU A 16 -4.31 8.36 -24.88
CA GLU A 16 -5.40 9.23 -25.31
C GLU A 16 -5.85 8.91 -26.74
N HIS A 17 -4.90 8.70 -27.66
CA HIS A 17 -5.19 8.32 -29.02
C HIS A 17 -5.95 6.98 -29.08
N LEU A 18 -5.46 5.95 -28.39
CA LEU A 18 -6.11 4.63 -28.34
C LEU A 18 -7.49 4.71 -27.67
N HIS A 19 -7.63 5.50 -26.60
CA HIS A 19 -8.91 5.74 -25.93
C HIS A 19 -9.91 6.42 -26.86
N ALA A 20 -9.48 7.40 -27.66
CA ALA A 20 -10.31 8.07 -28.66
C ALA A 20 -10.79 7.12 -29.77
N LEU A 21 -9.98 6.13 -30.14
CA LEU A 21 -10.34 5.09 -31.11
C LEU A 21 -11.35 4.07 -30.54
N MET A 22 -11.50 3.95 -29.22
CA MET A 22 -12.48 3.02 -28.63
C MET A 22 -13.92 3.42 -28.99
N PRO A 23 -14.86 2.45 -29.08
CA PRO A 23 -16.28 2.75 -29.21
C PRO A 23 -16.78 3.64 -28.07
N GLU A 24 -17.67 4.59 -28.34
CA GLU A 24 -18.22 5.52 -27.35
C GLU A 24 -18.78 4.80 -26.11
N LYS A 25 -19.52 3.70 -26.33
CA LYS A 25 -20.04 2.83 -25.25
C LYS A 25 -18.96 2.26 -24.33
N SER A 26 -17.72 2.13 -24.80
CA SER A 26 -16.58 1.62 -24.03
C SER A 26 -15.78 2.72 -23.34
N ARG A 27 -15.80 3.96 -23.85
CA ARG A 27 -15.10 5.12 -23.26
C ARG A 27 -15.68 5.51 -21.90
N HIS A 28 -17.01 5.40 -21.74
CA HIS A 28 -17.68 5.75 -20.48
C HIS A 28 -17.44 4.74 -19.35
N VAL A 29 -17.10 3.50 -19.67
CA VAL A 29 -16.87 2.42 -18.69
C VAL A 29 -15.38 2.25 -18.37
N SER A 30 -14.49 2.83 -19.17
CA SER A 30 -13.05 2.78 -19.00
C SER A 30 -12.49 4.20 -19.13
N PRO A 31 -12.52 5.01 -18.05
CA PRO A 31 -11.82 6.31 -18.04
C PRO A 31 -10.34 6.11 -18.40
N ILE A 32 -9.68 7.16 -18.89
CA ILE A 32 -8.28 7.12 -19.35
C ILE A 32 -7.45 6.36 -18.30
N PRO A 33 -6.91 5.16 -18.63
CA PRO A 33 -6.35 4.24 -17.64
C PRO A 33 -4.92 4.62 -17.24
N TYR A 34 -4.44 5.79 -17.66
CA TYR A 34 -3.11 6.27 -17.33
C TYR A 34 -3.12 6.89 -15.93
N GLU A 35 -2.59 6.13 -14.98
CA GLU A 35 -2.21 6.65 -13.68
C GLU A 35 -0.74 7.06 -13.79
N PRO A 36 -0.43 8.37 -13.73
CA PRO A 36 0.95 8.82 -13.82
C PRO A 36 1.78 8.17 -12.71
N ALA A 37 3.02 7.83 -13.03
CA ALA A 37 3.94 7.32 -12.03
C ALA A 37 4.10 8.35 -10.92
N LEU A 38 3.98 7.90 -9.67
CA LEU A 38 4.20 8.77 -8.51
C LEU A 38 5.65 9.26 -8.49
N VAL A 39 5.83 10.56 -8.32
CA VAL A 39 7.14 11.18 -8.15
C VAL A 39 7.33 11.51 -6.68
N GLN A 40 8.39 10.99 -6.06
CA GLN A 40 8.62 11.14 -4.63
C GLN A 40 8.75 12.61 -4.20
N ALA A 41 9.37 13.45 -5.04
CA ALA A 41 9.56 14.88 -4.78
C ALA A 41 8.25 15.69 -4.72
N ASP A 42 7.11 15.12 -5.15
CA ASP A 42 5.80 15.76 -5.06
C ASP A 42 5.18 15.64 -3.65
N TYR A 43 5.80 14.86 -2.76
CA TYR A 43 5.29 14.57 -1.42
C TYR A 43 6.31 14.99 -0.37
N ASP A 44 5.82 15.44 0.79
CA ASP A 44 6.67 15.72 1.94
C ASP A 44 7.20 14.42 2.57
N ASP A 45 8.47 14.45 3.00
CA ASP A 45 9.13 13.30 3.63
C ASP A 45 8.40 12.86 4.91
N GLU A 46 7.80 13.80 5.65
CA GLU A 46 7.01 13.52 6.85
C GLU A 46 5.81 12.61 6.54
N THR A 47 5.07 12.87 5.48
CA THR A 47 3.93 12.06 5.02
C THR A 47 4.35 10.64 4.69
N ILE A 48 5.51 10.45 4.05
CA ILE A 48 6.04 9.12 3.73
C ILE A 48 6.47 8.39 5.01
N GLU A 49 7.16 9.07 5.93
CA GLU A 49 7.57 8.51 7.23
C GLU A 49 6.36 8.16 8.12
N MET A 50 5.27 8.94 8.07
CA MET A 50 4.02 8.60 8.74
C MET A 50 3.38 7.33 8.16
N GLY A 51 3.54 7.10 6.86
CA GLY A 51 3.16 5.84 6.22
C GLY A 51 3.97 4.64 6.73
N LYS A 52 5.28 4.83 6.88
CA LYS A 52 6.21 3.84 7.46
C LYS A 52 5.88 3.52 8.91
N TYR A 53 5.54 4.53 9.71
CA TYR A 53 5.05 4.35 11.08
C TYR A 53 3.86 3.38 11.11
N ARG A 54 2.86 3.61 10.26
CA ARG A 54 1.69 2.71 10.18
C ARG A 54 2.05 1.32 9.70
N PHE A 55 2.87 1.20 8.66
CA PHE A 55 3.33 -0.09 8.16
C PHE A 55 3.99 -0.95 9.27
N ARG A 56 4.81 -0.31 10.12
CA ARG A 56 5.46 -0.95 11.28
C ARG A 56 4.45 -1.29 12.37
N ASN A 57 3.65 -0.32 12.80
CA ASN A 57 2.73 -0.46 13.94
C ASN A 57 1.56 -1.42 13.67
N ASP A 58 1.05 -1.42 12.44
CA ASP A 58 -0.03 -2.31 12.00
C ASP A 58 0.51 -3.70 11.60
N LYS A 59 1.81 -3.95 11.85
CA LYS A 59 2.47 -5.26 11.76
C LYS A 59 2.38 -5.88 10.36
N CYS A 60 2.44 -5.07 9.30
CA CYS A 60 2.34 -5.54 7.92
C CYS A 60 3.37 -6.64 7.60
N MET A 61 4.57 -6.53 8.18
CA MET A 61 5.67 -7.49 8.00
C MET A 61 5.44 -8.88 8.62
N GLN A 62 4.43 -9.05 9.49
CA GLN A 62 4.14 -10.37 10.07
C GLN A 62 3.56 -11.36 9.06
N CYS A 63 2.87 -10.85 8.05
CA CYS A 63 2.28 -11.64 6.98
C CYS A 63 2.93 -11.34 5.63
N HIS A 64 3.39 -10.12 5.40
CA HIS A 64 3.99 -9.73 4.14
C HIS A 64 5.52 -9.77 4.23
N PRO A 65 6.19 -10.67 3.50
CA PRO A 65 7.64 -10.64 3.42
C PRO A 65 8.11 -9.33 2.79
N VAL A 66 9.25 -8.84 3.26
CA VAL A 66 9.96 -7.68 2.69
C VAL A 66 11.33 -8.09 2.13
N SER A 67 11.57 -9.39 2.04
CA SER A 67 12.67 -10.04 1.32
C SER A 67 12.24 -11.47 0.95
N PHE A 68 12.64 -11.94 -0.23
CA PHE A 68 12.51 -13.36 -0.60
C PHE A 68 13.82 -14.14 -0.41
N THR A 69 14.89 -13.47 0.04
CA THR A 69 16.21 -14.09 0.28
C THR A 69 16.46 -14.38 1.76
N GLY A 70 15.50 -14.07 2.64
CA GLY A 70 15.57 -14.36 4.06
C GLY A 70 14.97 -15.73 4.38
N GLU A 71 15.44 -16.35 5.47
CA GLU A 71 14.76 -17.50 6.07
C GLU A 71 13.33 -17.11 6.46
N LEU A 72 12.39 -18.06 6.33
CA LEU A 72 11.02 -17.85 6.79
C LEU A 72 11.04 -17.49 8.28
N PRO A 73 10.20 -16.54 8.75
CA PRO A 73 10.08 -16.27 10.18
C PRO A 73 9.80 -17.58 10.94
N GLU A 74 10.43 -17.76 12.09
CA GLU A 74 10.35 -18.99 12.87
C GLU A 74 8.88 -19.38 13.14
N GLY A 75 8.52 -20.62 12.80
CA GLY A 75 7.15 -21.14 12.96
C GLY A 75 6.13 -20.69 11.90
N LYS A 76 6.54 -20.01 10.82
CA LYS A 76 5.66 -19.68 9.68
C LYS A 76 5.93 -20.59 8.49
N GLN A 77 4.86 -21.13 7.90
CA GLN A 77 4.94 -21.84 6.62
C GLN A 77 4.79 -20.85 5.46
N LEU A 78 5.22 -21.25 4.26
CA LEU A 78 5.14 -20.40 3.07
C LEU A 78 3.69 -20.00 2.75
N GLU A 79 2.74 -20.89 3.06
CA GLU A 79 1.29 -20.70 2.90
C GLU A 79 0.67 -19.69 3.88
N ASP A 80 1.41 -19.34 4.94
CA ASP A 80 1.01 -18.30 5.89
C ASP A 80 1.53 -16.92 5.50
N LEU A 81 2.40 -16.84 4.50
CA LEU A 81 2.94 -15.60 3.98
C LEU A 81 2.13 -15.09 2.78
N SER A 82 2.08 -13.77 2.67
CA SER A 82 1.43 -13.05 1.59
C SER A 82 2.48 -12.56 0.59
N ILE A 83 2.07 -11.69 -0.33
CA ILE A 83 2.94 -11.09 -1.34
C ILE A 83 4.05 -10.25 -0.72
N ASN A 84 5.20 -10.18 -1.42
CA ASN A 84 6.30 -9.32 -1.00
C ASN A 84 6.02 -7.86 -1.31
N LEU A 85 5.95 -7.05 -0.25
CA LEU A 85 5.59 -5.64 -0.36
C LEU A 85 6.70 -4.73 -0.87
N MET A 86 7.96 -5.18 -0.95
CA MET A 86 9.03 -4.46 -1.68
C MET A 86 8.75 -4.36 -3.17
N THR A 87 7.92 -5.25 -3.71
CA THR A 87 7.54 -5.24 -5.13
C THR A 87 6.29 -4.40 -5.40
N SER A 88 5.73 -3.71 -4.38
CA SER A 88 4.47 -2.97 -4.53
C SER A 88 4.56 -1.93 -5.63
N LYS A 89 5.61 -1.08 -5.65
CA LYS A 89 5.84 -0.06 -6.68
C LYS A 89 5.79 -0.60 -8.11
N SER A 90 6.31 -1.81 -8.35
CA SER A 90 6.42 -2.37 -9.70
C SER A 90 5.22 -3.25 -10.09
N ARG A 91 4.38 -3.66 -9.14
CA ARG A 91 3.30 -4.63 -9.39
C ARG A 91 1.90 -4.09 -9.11
N LEU A 92 1.77 -3.07 -8.28
CA LEU A 92 0.49 -2.58 -7.78
C LEU A 92 0.27 -1.12 -8.17
N ARG A 93 -0.99 -0.76 -8.40
CA ARG A 93 -1.43 0.63 -8.63
C ARG A 93 -1.73 1.31 -7.30
N PHE A 94 -1.46 2.61 -7.22
CA PHE A 94 -1.66 3.38 -5.99
C PHE A 94 -3.12 3.30 -5.50
N GLU A 95 -4.09 3.60 -6.37
CA GLU A 95 -5.50 3.49 -5.97
C GLU A 95 -5.94 2.05 -5.70
N TRP A 96 -5.33 1.05 -6.34
CA TRP A 96 -5.64 -0.36 -6.06
C TRP A 96 -5.26 -0.73 -4.61
N ILE A 97 -4.07 -0.32 -4.14
CA ILE A 97 -3.63 -0.61 -2.77
C ILE A 97 -4.56 0.08 -1.77
N LYS A 98 -4.91 1.35 -1.98
CA LYS A 98 -5.85 2.08 -1.11
C LYS A 98 -7.19 1.37 -1.03
N ASN A 99 -7.74 0.98 -2.18
CA ASN A 99 -9.02 0.30 -2.24
C ASN A 99 -8.97 -1.08 -1.57
N PHE A 100 -7.88 -1.82 -1.77
CA PHE A 100 -7.63 -3.10 -1.11
C PHE A 100 -7.60 -2.96 0.41
N MET A 101 -6.83 -2.01 0.95
CA MET A 101 -6.73 -1.78 2.39
C MET A 101 -8.03 -1.23 3.00
N ARG A 102 -8.87 -0.56 2.20
CA ARG A 102 -10.20 -0.12 2.62
C ARG A 102 -11.16 -1.30 2.81
N ASP A 103 -11.11 -2.30 1.93
CA ASP A 103 -12.02 -3.45 1.96
C ASP A 103 -11.37 -4.73 1.40
N PRO A 104 -10.53 -5.42 2.20
CA PRO A 104 -9.77 -6.58 1.71
C PRO A 104 -10.64 -7.72 1.18
N ASN A 105 -11.82 -7.97 1.76
CA ASN A 105 -12.70 -9.06 1.31
C ASN A 105 -13.19 -8.85 -0.13
N THR A 106 -13.46 -7.61 -0.54
CA THR A 106 -13.92 -7.31 -1.90
C THR A 106 -12.85 -7.66 -2.95
N TYR A 107 -11.57 -7.56 -2.59
CA TYR A 107 -10.46 -7.75 -3.54
C TYR A 107 -9.75 -9.11 -3.42
N ALA A 108 -9.54 -9.63 -2.21
CA ALA A 108 -8.92 -10.94 -1.97
C ALA A 108 -9.93 -12.09 -1.86
N GLY A 109 -11.23 -11.79 -1.72
CA GLY A 109 -12.28 -12.76 -1.45
C GLY A 109 -12.64 -12.86 0.04
N VAL A 110 -13.87 -13.32 0.29
CA VAL A 110 -14.42 -13.49 1.64
C VAL A 110 -13.59 -14.51 2.42
N GLY A 111 -13.17 -14.13 3.63
CA GLY A 111 -12.35 -14.98 4.49
C GLY A 111 -10.84 -14.80 4.29
N THR A 112 -10.41 -13.73 3.61
CA THR A 112 -9.00 -13.36 3.55
C THR A 112 -8.40 -13.20 4.95
N LYS A 113 -7.14 -13.62 5.12
CA LYS A 113 -6.36 -13.42 6.35
C LYS A 113 -5.93 -11.94 6.53
N MET A 114 -6.06 -11.10 5.49
CA MET A 114 -5.73 -9.68 5.57
C MET A 114 -6.66 -8.96 6.57
N PRO A 115 -6.13 -8.29 7.60
CA PRO A 115 -6.95 -7.62 8.58
C PRO A 115 -7.58 -6.32 8.05
N TYR A 116 -8.70 -5.96 8.66
CA TYR A 116 -9.39 -4.69 8.51
C TYR A 116 -8.71 -3.62 9.38
N VAL A 117 -7.66 -2.98 8.84
CA VAL A 117 -6.79 -2.05 9.60
C VAL A 117 -7.44 -0.67 9.80
N PHE A 118 -7.92 -0.05 8.71
CA PHE A 118 -8.40 1.35 8.72
C PHE A 118 -9.91 1.47 8.93
N TYR A 119 -10.66 0.46 8.48
CA TYR A 119 -12.11 0.38 8.53
C TYR A 119 -12.54 -0.96 9.12
N THR A 120 -13.76 -1.06 9.63
CA THR A 120 -14.42 -2.33 9.93
C THR A 120 -14.95 -2.98 8.65
N PRO A 121 -15.35 -4.27 8.67
CA PRO A 121 -16.03 -4.90 7.52
C PRO A 121 -17.26 -4.13 7.04
N ASP A 122 -17.97 -3.45 7.94
CA ASP A 122 -19.14 -2.61 7.64
C ASP A 122 -18.76 -1.18 7.19
N ARG A 123 -17.49 -0.95 6.85
CA ARG A 123 -16.93 0.34 6.40
C ARG A 123 -17.03 1.48 7.42
N VAL A 124 -17.01 1.15 8.71
CA VAL A 124 -16.91 2.14 9.79
C VAL A 124 -15.45 2.46 10.06
N PRO A 125 -15.02 3.74 10.09
CA PRO A 125 -13.65 4.10 10.45
C PRO A 125 -13.21 3.52 11.80
N ARG A 126 -12.05 2.86 11.86
CA ARG A 126 -11.44 2.38 13.11
C ARG A 126 -10.51 3.41 13.75
N ILE A 127 -10.12 4.41 12.98
CA ILE A 127 -9.14 5.42 13.36
C ILE A 127 -9.62 6.80 12.86
N PRO A 128 -9.15 7.90 13.46
CA PRO A 128 -9.38 9.23 12.92
C PRO A 128 -8.74 9.37 11.53
N ASP A 129 -9.47 10.01 10.61
CA ASP A 129 -9.02 10.30 9.24
C ASP A 129 -8.39 9.09 8.49
N PRO A 130 -9.15 8.01 8.28
CA PRO A 130 -8.63 6.78 7.69
C PRO A 130 -8.14 6.96 6.25
N GLU A 131 -8.69 7.90 5.48
CA GLU A 131 -8.28 8.13 4.09
C GLU A 131 -6.90 8.76 3.98
N ALA A 132 -6.54 9.68 4.88
CA ALA A 132 -5.20 10.22 4.92
C ALA A 132 -4.18 9.16 5.34
N TRP A 133 -4.52 8.28 6.29
CA TRP A 133 -3.65 7.17 6.66
C TRP A 133 -3.51 6.12 5.55
N LEU A 134 -4.59 5.76 4.86
CA LEU A 134 -4.54 4.91 3.66
C LEU A 134 -3.58 5.50 2.62
N THR A 135 -3.67 6.80 2.39
CA THR A 135 -2.81 7.53 1.46
C THR A 135 -1.35 7.46 1.88
N ARG A 136 -1.04 7.83 3.13
CA ARG A 136 0.33 7.78 3.70
C ARG A 136 0.94 6.38 3.62
N THR A 137 0.22 5.36 4.08
CA THR A 137 0.70 3.97 4.04
C THR A 137 0.91 3.51 2.60
N THR A 138 0.05 3.92 1.66
CA THR A 138 0.24 3.58 0.25
C THR A 138 1.45 4.29 -0.35
N LEU A 139 1.65 5.58 -0.06
CA LEU A 139 2.84 6.33 -0.51
C LEU A 139 4.12 5.65 -0.02
N PHE A 140 4.15 5.24 1.25
CA PHE A 140 5.28 4.46 1.77
C PHE A 140 5.51 3.17 0.96
N LEU A 141 4.48 2.37 0.69
CA LEU A 141 4.61 1.16 -0.13
C LEU A 141 5.11 1.44 -1.56
N MET A 142 4.76 2.60 -2.12
CA MET A 142 5.17 3.00 -3.47
C MET A 142 6.60 3.56 -3.53
N PHE A 143 7.13 4.07 -2.41
CA PHE A 143 8.49 4.64 -2.32
C PHE A 143 9.46 3.83 -1.46
N MET A 144 9.03 2.69 -0.92
CA MET A 144 9.88 1.82 -0.10
C MET A 144 11.01 1.19 -0.93
N GLU A 145 12.22 1.70 -0.76
CA GLU A 145 13.44 1.15 -1.39
C GLU A 145 14.23 0.22 -0.47
N LYS A 146 14.04 0.35 0.85
CA LYS A 146 14.72 -0.44 1.88
C LYS A 146 13.72 -1.08 2.81
N VAL A 147 14.08 -2.26 3.32
CA VAL A 147 13.33 -2.95 4.36
C VAL A 147 13.29 -2.05 5.61
N PRO A 148 12.10 -1.66 6.10
CA PRO A 148 12.01 -0.90 7.34
C PRO A 148 12.34 -1.81 8.53
N GLU A 149 12.93 -1.22 9.56
CA GLU A 149 13.21 -1.93 10.81
C GLU A 149 11.90 -2.41 11.46
N ALA A 150 11.93 -3.62 12.03
CA ALA A 150 10.82 -4.07 12.86
C ALA A 150 10.74 -3.21 14.14
N VAL A 151 9.52 -2.99 14.65
CA VAL A 151 9.34 -2.32 15.96
C VAL A 151 10.06 -3.16 17.02
N LEU A 152 11.09 -2.58 17.63
CA LEU A 152 11.85 -3.24 18.69
C LEU A 152 10.98 -3.32 19.96
N GLU A 153 11.09 -4.41 20.72
CA GLU A 153 10.37 -4.60 22.00
C GLU A 153 10.57 -3.40 22.97
N GLU A 154 11.74 -2.78 22.93
CA GLU A 154 12.11 -1.62 23.74
C GLU A 154 11.34 -0.33 23.38
N GLU A 155 10.99 -0.13 22.10
CA GLU A 155 10.16 1.00 21.65
C GLU A 155 8.73 0.85 22.20
N LYS A 156 8.22 -0.38 22.27
CA LYS A 156 6.90 -0.66 22.85
C LYS A 156 6.86 -0.38 24.35
N GLN A 157 7.93 -0.70 25.08
CA GLN A 157 8.01 -0.46 26.51
C GLN A 157 8.05 1.04 26.82
N ARG A 158 8.76 1.85 26.01
CA ARG A 158 8.77 3.31 26.17
C ARG A 158 7.41 3.95 25.91
N GLU A 159 6.66 3.56 24.87
CA GLU A 159 5.30 4.10 24.65
C GLU A 159 4.33 3.74 25.79
N VAL A 160 4.48 2.56 26.40
CA VAL A 160 3.66 2.13 27.55
C VAL A 160 4.06 2.86 28.83
N GLU A 161 5.36 3.13 29.04
CA GLU A 161 5.87 3.89 30.19
C GLU A 161 5.59 5.39 30.09
N GLU A 162 5.58 5.95 28.88
CA GLU A 162 5.26 7.37 28.65
C GLU A 162 3.75 7.66 28.78
N PHE A 163 2.90 6.63 28.62
CA PHE A 163 1.47 6.72 28.90
C PHE A 163 1.18 6.44 30.40
N ASP A 164 1.46 7.43 31.24
CA ASP A 164 1.18 7.38 32.67
C ASP A 164 -0.33 7.46 32.96
N PHE A 165 -0.95 6.29 33.22
CA PHE A 165 -2.34 6.18 33.67
C PHE A 165 -2.58 6.74 35.08
N SER A 166 -1.55 7.17 35.82
CA SER A 166 -1.73 7.73 37.17
C SER A 166 -2.38 9.12 37.19
N ASN A 167 -2.56 9.74 36.02
CA ASN A 167 -3.23 11.03 35.83
C ASN A 167 -4.66 10.93 35.26
N TYR A 168 -5.29 9.75 35.25
CA TYR A 168 -6.71 9.54 34.90
C TYR A 168 -7.50 8.81 35.98
#